data_AF-A0A961TIK0-F1
#
_entry.id   AF-A0A961TIK0-F1
#
_cell.length_a   1.000
_cell.length_b   1.000
_cell.length_c   1.000
_cell.angle_alpha   90.00
_cell.angle_beta   90.00
_cell.angle_gamma   90.00
#
_symmetry.space_group_name_H-M   'P 1'
#
loop_
_entity.id
_entity.type
_entity.pdbx_description
1 polymer ?
#
loop_
_entity_poly.entity_id
_entity_poly.type
_entity_poly.pdbx_seq_one_letter_code
_entity_poly.pdbx_strand_id
1 'polypeptide(L)'
;MPKTTLTDGSPVTQDHRELKPNGQQKGYVVLSEDERAKGFIRPVRNAYRHLACGGVTTMGSALAETYARDPFFYSGTFCAVCRSHFPVGDDGQFVWDGTGEKVGT
;
A
#
# COMPACT_ATOMS: atom_id res chain seq x y z
N MET A 1 2.16 -0.34 -20.00
CA MET A 1 1.74 -0.27 -18.58
C MET A 1 2.43 -1.41 -17.86
N PRO A 2 2.93 -1.21 -16.63
CA PRO A 2 3.54 -2.30 -15.86
C PRO A 2 2.50 -3.39 -15.57
N LYS A 3 2.93 -4.64 -15.51
CA LYS A 3 2.06 -5.79 -15.23
C LYS A 3 1.65 -5.78 -13.74
N THR A 4 0.38 -6.02 -13.47
CA THR A 4 -0.18 -6.05 -12.11
C THR A 4 -0.87 -7.36 -11.80
N THR A 5 -0.93 -7.71 -10.52
CA THR A 5 -1.63 -8.88 -9.96
C THR A 5 -2.26 -8.48 -8.63
N LEU A 6 -3.08 -9.34 -8.03
CA LEU A 6 -3.41 -9.22 -6.62
C LEU A 6 -2.22 -9.64 -5.75
N THR A 7 -2.30 -9.33 -4.45
CA THR A 7 -1.27 -9.65 -3.45
C THR A 7 -0.96 -11.15 -3.34
N ASP A 8 -1.86 -12.02 -3.78
CA ASP A 8 -1.67 -13.49 -3.83
C ASP A 8 -1.11 -14.00 -5.17
N GLY A 9 -0.80 -13.09 -6.11
CA GLY A 9 -0.30 -13.41 -7.45
C GLY A 9 -1.38 -13.73 -8.48
N SER A 10 -2.64 -13.81 -8.09
CA SER A 10 -3.75 -14.03 -9.02
C SER A 10 -4.03 -12.80 -9.90
N PRO A 11 -4.69 -12.97 -11.06
CA PRO A 11 -5.13 -11.83 -11.88
C PRO A 11 -6.06 -10.88 -11.10
N VAL A 12 -6.00 -9.58 -11.42
CA VAL A 12 -6.89 -8.59 -10.81
C VAL A 12 -8.35 -8.91 -11.15
N THR A 13 -9.17 -9.10 -10.12
CA THR A 13 -10.61 -9.38 -10.26
C THR A 13 -11.44 -8.11 -10.11
N GLN A 14 -12.67 -8.10 -10.65
CA GLN A 14 -13.55 -6.93 -10.58
C GLN A 14 -14.00 -6.62 -9.14
N ASP A 15 -14.16 -7.66 -8.31
CA ASP A 15 -14.64 -7.56 -6.93
C ASP A 15 -13.54 -7.24 -5.92
N HIS A 16 -12.29 -7.05 -6.36
CA HIS A 16 -11.14 -6.92 -5.46
C HIS A 16 -11.30 -5.79 -4.43
N ARG A 17 -12.06 -4.74 -4.76
CA ARG A 17 -12.34 -3.57 -3.90
C ARG A 17 -13.47 -3.77 -2.89
N GLU A 18 -14.26 -4.84 -3.02
CA GLU A 18 -15.31 -5.11 -2.04
C GLU A 18 -14.71 -5.27 -0.65
N LEU A 19 -15.37 -4.71 0.35
CA LEU A 19 -14.86 -4.68 1.71
C LEU A 19 -15.22 -5.96 2.45
N LYS A 20 -14.25 -6.53 3.13
CA LYS A 20 -14.42 -7.57 4.15
C LYS A 20 -15.04 -6.95 5.40
N PRO A 21 -15.61 -7.75 6.33
CA PRO A 21 -16.18 -7.24 7.59
C PRO A 21 -15.21 -6.41 8.46
N ASN A 22 -13.90 -6.55 8.24
CA ASN A 22 -12.87 -5.79 8.94
C ASN A 22 -12.46 -4.48 8.24
N GLY A 23 -13.13 -4.09 7.16
CA GLY A 23 -12.86 -2.87 6.39
C GLY A 23 -11.75 -2.99 5.33
N GLN A 24 -11.04 -4.12 5.26
CA GLN A 24 -10.05 -4.34 4.22
C GLN A 24 -10.70 -4.73 2.89
N GLN A 25 -10.05 -4.41 1.77
CA GLN A 25 -10.46 -4.88 0.45
C GLN A 25 -10.27 -6.41 0.31
N LYS A 26 -11.06 -7.05 -0.55
CA LYS A 26 -10.94 -8.49 -0.90
C LYS A 26 -9.51 -8.83 -1.33
N GLY A 27 -8.95 -8.03 -2.23
CA GLY A 27 -7.58 -8.13 -2.70
C GLY A 27 -7.00 -6.77 -3.08
N TYR A 28 -5.70 -6.61 -2.85
CA TYR A 28 -4.98 -5.39 -3.22
C TYR A 28 -4.18 -5.60 -4.48
N VAL A 29 -4.28 -4.66 -5.42
CA VAL A 29 -3.49 -4.67 -6.65
C VAL A 29 -2.06 -4.29 -6.32
N VAL A 30 -1.09 -5.06 -6.80
CA VAL A 30 0.35 -4.83 -6.69
C VAL A 30 0.97 -4.89 -8.08
N LEU A 31 2.18 -4.36 -8.23
CA LEU A 31 3.04 -4.71 -9.37
C LEU A 31 3.30 -6.22 -9.34
N SER A 32 3.35 -6.89 -10.49
CA SER A 32 3.67 -8.32 -10.53
C SER A 32 5.08 -8.59 -10.01
N GLU A 33 5.38 -9.82 -9.62
CA GLU A 33 6.72 -10.20 -9.11
C GLU A 33 7.85 -9.78 -10.07
N ASP A 34 7.70 -10.04 -11.38
CA ASP A 34 8.67 -9.63 -12.41
C ASP A 34 8.90 -8.10 -12.45
N GLU A 35 7.88 -7.29 -12.13
CA GLU A 35 8.02 -5.82 -12.10
C GLU A 35 8.74 -5.36 -10.84
N ARG A 36 8.47 -6.00 -9.69
CA ARG A 36 9.15 -5.72 -8.42
C ARG A 36 10.61 -6.17 -8.45
N ALA A 37 10.92 -7.26 -9.17
CA ALA A 37 12.27 -7.78 -9.36
C ALA A 37 13.20 -6.86 -10.19
N LYS A 38 12.67 -5.85 -10.89
CA LYS A 38 13.46 -4.86 -11.64
C LYS A 38 14.23 -3.88 -10.75
N GLY A 39 14.16 -4.02 -9.43
CA GLY A 39 14.85 -3.20 -8.42
C GLY A 39 13.99 -2.09 -7.84
N PHE A 40 14.38 -1.51 -6.70
CA PHE A 40 13.61 -0.50 -5.98
C PHE A 40 14.25 0.88 -6.07
N ILE A 41 13.43 1.93 -6.17
CA ILE A 41 13.90 3.33 -6.20
C ILE A 41 13.77 4.03 -4.84
N ARG A 42 13.03 3.43 -3.90
CA ARG A 42 12.97 3.80 -2.49
C ARG A 42 13.32 2.58 -1.61
N PRO A 43 13.70 2.77 -0.33
CA PRO A 43 13.81 1.67 0.61
C PRO A 43 12.47 0.94 0.79
N VAL A 44 12.51 -0.38 0.95
CA VAL A 44 11.31 -1.15 1.30
C VAL A 44 10.92 -0.82 2.74
N ARG A 45 9.71 -0.29 2.91
CA ARG A 45 9.13 0.03 4.22
C ARG A 45 7.77 -0.63 4.34
N ASN A 46 7.58 -1.37 5.43
CA ASN A 46 6.37 -2.16 5.65
C ASN A 46 5.47 -1.62 6.75
N ALA A 47 5.82 -0.50 7.38
CA ALA A 47 5.06 0.11 8.45
C ALA A 47 4.88 1.61 8.22
N TYR A 48 3.68 2.11 8.50
CA TYR A 48 3.34 3.52 8.37
C TYR A 48 2.39 3.95 9.49
N ARG A 49 2.51 5.20 9.91
CA ARG A 49 1.70 5.81 10.96
C ARG A 49 0.64 6.70 10.35
N HIS A 50 -0.61 6.53 10.79
CA HIS A 50 -1.71 7.43 10.47
C HIS A 50 -1.61 8.67 11.36
N LEU A 51 -1.47 9.84 10.74
CA LEU A 51 -1.30 11.10 11.47
C LEU A 51 -2.56 11.49 12.27
N ALA A 52 -3.75 11.09 11.81
CA ALA A 52 -5.00 11.47 12.47
C ALA A 52 -5.28 10.66 13.75
N CYS A 53 -5.05 9.34 13.75
CA CYS A 53 -5.32 8.49 14.91
C CYS A 53 -4.08 8.03 15.68
N GLY A 54 -2.87 8.29 15.15
CA GLY A 54 -1.60 7.87 15.75
C GLY A 54 -1.25 6.38 15.57
N GLY A 55 -2.17 5.58 15.01
CA GLY A 55 -1.98 4.14 14.83
C GLY A 55 -0.93 3.79 13.78
N VAL A 56 -0.12 2.77 14.06
CA VAL A 56 0.81 2.18 13.10
C VAL A 56 0.16 0.97 12.44
N THR A 57 0.23 0.91 11.11
CA THR A 57 -0.23 -0.24 10.33
C THR A 57 0.98 -0.89 9.66
N THR A 58 1.09 -2.21 9.79
CA THR A 58 2.06 -3.02 9.03
C THR A 58 1.39 -3.62 7.79
N MET A 59 2.12 -3.69 6.68
CA MET A 59 1.67 -4.25 5.40
C MET A 59 2.55 -5.41 4.95
N GLY A 60 2.00 -6.28 4.09
CA GLY A 60 2.74 -7.38 3.49
C GLY A 60 3.78 -6.93 2.46
N SER A 61 4.79 -7.78 2.20
CA SER A 61 5.96 -7.44 1.38
C SER A 61 5.59 -6.98 -0.03
N ALA A 62 4.63 -7.63 -0.71
CA ALA A 62 4.27 -7.26 -2.09
C ALA A 62 3.74 -5.81 -2.21
N LEU A 63 3.02 -5.33 -1.18
CA LEU A 63 2.57 -3.93 -1.12
C LEU A 63 3.74 -2.99 -0.87
N ALA A 64 4.60 -3.32 0.09
CA ALA A 64 5.77 -2.52 0.47
C ALA A 64 6.75 -2.38 -0.69
N GLU A 65 7.04 -3.48 -1.38
CA GLU A 65 7.88 -3.52 -2.58
C GLU A 65 7.25 -2.74 -3.76
N THR A 66 5.92 -2.75 -3.88
CA THR A 66 5.23 -1.94 -4.89
C THR A 66 5.47 -0.45 -4.64
N TYR A 67 5.31 0.03 -3.40
CA TYR A 67 5.68 1.42 -3.05
C TYR A 67 7.17 1.70 -3.28
N ALA A 68 8.04 0.73 -2.97
CA ALA A 68 9.47 0.89 -3.13
C ALA A 68 9.90 1.00 -4.61
N ARG A 69 9.18 0.31 -5.51
CA ARG A 69 9.37 0.35 -6.97
C ARG A 69 8.71 1.55 -7.62
N ASP A 70 7.49 1.86 -7.23
CA ASP A 70 6.64 2.92 -7.77
C ASP A 70 5.90 3.64 -6.62
N PRO A 71 6.51 4.69 -6.05
CA PRO A 71 5.97 5.39 -4.88
C PRO A 71 4.58 5.98 -5.10
N PHE A 72 4.21 6.31 -6.35
CA PHE A 72 2.94 6.95 -6.70
C PHE A 72 1.84 5.95 -7.11
N PHE A 73 2.11 4.64 -6.98
CA PHE A 73 1.22 3.59 -7.47
C PHE A 73 -0.18 3.60 -6.81
N TYR A 74 -0.24 3.96 -5.52
CA TYR A 74 -1.49 3.98 -4.76
C TYR A 74 -1.95 5.40 -4.48
N SER A 75 -3.26 5.60 -4.50
CA SER A 75 -3.90 6.85 -4.05
C SER A 75 -4.41 6.79 -2.60
N GLY A 76 -4.38 5.63 -1.96
CA GLY A 76 -4.73 5.47 -0.55
C GLY A 76 -4.23 4.17 0.06
N THR A 77 -4.20 4.13 1.39
CA THR A 77 -3.82 2.93 2.16
C THR A 77 -4.72 2.73 3.37
N PHE A 78 -4.75 1.52 3.91
CA PHE A 78 -5.62 1.10 5.01
C PHE A 78 -5.04 1.47 6.38
N CYS A 79 -5.85 1.96 7.31
CA CYS A 79 -5.46 2.09 8.71
C CYS A 79 -6.06 0.95 9.53
N ALA A 80 -5.21 0.10 10.15
CA ALA A 80 -5.65 -1.04 10.95
C ALA A 80 -6.43 -0.64 12.21
N VAL A 81 -6.21 0.57 12.74
CA VAL A 81 -6.92 1.10 13.91
C VAL A 81 -8.29 1.64 13.51
N CYS A 82 -8.35 2.51 12.49
CA CYS A 82 -9.60 3.11 12.02
C CYS A 82 -10.46 2.14 11.20
N ARG A 83 -9.86 1.05 10.70
CA ARG A 83 -10.48 0.06 9.80
C ARG A 83 -11.06 0.67 8.51
N SER A 84 -10.34 1.62 7.93
CA SER A 84 -10.73 2.30 6.68
C SER A 84 -9.52 2.73 5.85
N HIS A 85 -9.74 3.04 4.58
CA HIS A 85 -8.73 3.58 3.66
C HIS A 85 -8.73 5.11 3.66
N PHE A 86 -7.53 5.70 3.63
CA PHE A 86 -7.33 7.15 3.63
C PHE A 86 -6.28 7.52 2.57
N PRO A 87 -6.27 8.78 2.08
CA PRO A 87 -5.37 9.19 1.01
C PRO A 87 -3.89 9.13 1.41
N VAL A 88 -3.04 8.84 0.43
CA VAL A 88 -1.57 8.94 0.48
C VAL A 88 -1.09 10.00 -0.53
N GLY A 89 0.21 10.29 -0.56
CA GLY A 89 0.82 11.37 -1.35
C GLY A 89 1.21 12.56 -0.49
N ASP A 90 1.56 13.68 -1.14
CA ASP A 90 2.03 14.90 -0.47
C ASP A 90 1.02 15.42 0.57
N ASP A 91 -0.27 15.43 0.20
CA ASP A 91 -1.39 15.80 1.08
C ASP A 91 -1.98 14.60 1.85
N GLY A 92 -1.32 13.44 1.77
CA GLY A 92 -1.75 12.19 2.37
C GLY A 92 -1.71 12.21 3.90
N GLN A 93 -2.45 11.29 4.52
CA GLN A 93 -2.62 11.23 5.98
C GLN A 93 -1.58 10.36 6.69
N PHE A 94 -0.58 9.83 5.98
CA PHE A 94 0.36 8.86 6.52
C PHE A 94 1.81 9.26 6.31
N VAL A 95 2.64 8.87 7.28
CA VAL A 95 4.10 8.89 7.16
C VAL A 95 4.65 7.49 7.34
N TRP A 96 5.78 7.18 6.71
CA TRP A 96 6.49 5.94 6.99
C TRP A 96 6.90 5.90 8.46
N ASP A 97 6.74 4.73 9.10
CA ASP A 97 7.02 4.62 10.53
C ASP A 97 8.51 4.85 10.83
N GLY A 98 8.78 5.50 11.95
CA GLY A 98 10.13 5.95 12.31
C GLY A 98 10.68 7.11 11.48
N THR A 99 9.91 7.69 10.54
CA THR A 99 10.32 8.85 9.74
C THR A 99 9.23 9.94 9.72
N GLY A 100 9.52 11.06 9.05
CA GLY A 100 8.54 12.10 8.68
C GLY A 100 8.16 12.11 7.20
N GLU A 101 8.66 11.13 6.42
CA GLU A 101 8.43 11.04 4.97
C GLU A 101 7.00 10.57 4.69
N LYS A 102 6.30 11.25 3.77
CA LYS A 102 4.94 10.88 3.39
C LYS A 102 4.91 9.51 2.72
N VAL A 103 3.89 8.72 3.01
CA VAL A 103 3.60 7.52 2.19
C VAL A 103 3.08 8.01 0.85
N GLY A 104 3.55 7.43 -0.26
CA GLY A 104 3.07 7.78 -1.59
C GLY A 104 3.86 8.88 -2.33
N THR A 105 5.12 9.13 -1.95
CA THR A 105 5.99 10.23 -2.47
C THR A 105 7.42 9.78 -2.77
#